data_AF-A0A814MGG2-F1
#
_entry.id   AF-A0A814MGG2-F1
#
_cell.length_a   1.000
_cell.length_b   1.000
_cell.length_c   1.000
_cell.angle_alpha   90.00
_cell.angle_beta   90.00
_cell.angle_gamma   90.00
#
_symmetry.space_group_name_H-M   'P 1'
#
loop_
_entity.id
_entity.type
_entity.pdbx_description
1 polymer ?
#
loop_
_entity_poly.entity_id
_entity_poly.type
_entity_poly.pdbx_seq_one_letter_code
_entity_poly.pdbx_strand_id
1 'polypeptide(L)'
;MYISSEGTFGFLASIYTDEYFLSPTSAFFEFIKEEDVEKVQPKTLLISEIEPGNRYELVCTTEAGLVRYRMGDVINCTRFVSRADDLVPLPSKPVDIPRIPLISIAYRIGSLLDILGEKTNEQQMMNALKQTIYEWRKQGISVDICDFTTYPKLDAFPPHYVIFLELICEQRCKIDDQQLRDLQKIANSEVEQQVCKANEIYSTCRNIKKLGPLTCILVRSGTFSTFLRKELLNGRANLAQIKPYRLLKNEHDIQFFYDNKIDTSSC
;
A
#
# COMPACT_ATOMS: atom_id res chain seq x y z
N MET A 1 1.10 -16.06 -12.71
CA MET A 1 -0.33 -15.78 -12.98
C MET A 1 -0.70 -14.52 -12.21
N TYR A 2 -1.60 -13.70 -12.75
CA TYR A 2 -2.17 -12.52 -12.09
C TYR A 2 -3.56 -12.87 -11.55
N ILE A 3 -3.67 -12.97 -10.22
CA ILE A 3 -4.84 -13.49 -9.50
C ILE A 3 -5.11 -12.59 -8.29
N SER A 4 -6.39 -12.45 -7.93
CA SER A 4 -6.86 -11.84 -6.69
C SER A 4 -8.07 -12.60 -6.12
N SER A 5 -8.63 -12.13 -5.01
CA SER A 5 -9.92 -12.63 -4.50
C SER A 5 -11.08 -12.44 -5.48
N GLU A 6 -10.98 -11.43 -6.34
CA GLU A 6 -11.97 -11.03 -7.32
C GLU A 6 -11.91 -11.89 -8.60
N GLY A 7 -10.86 -12.70 -8.78
CA GLY A 7 -10.72 -13.65 -9.87
C GLY A 7 -9.29 -13.81 -10.41
N THR A 8 -9.16 -14.63 -11.46
CA THR A 8 -7.92 -14.80 -12.23
C THR A 8 -7.96 -13.86 -13.43
N PHE A 9 -7.09 -12.86 -13.47
CA PHE A 9 -7.16 -11.81 -14.49
C PHE A 9 -6.13 -11.93 -15.58
N GLY A 10 -5.05 -12.68 -15.36
CA GLY A 10 -4.04 -12.84 -16.39
C GLY A 10 -3.04 -13.95 -16.17
N PHE A 11 -2.30 -14.24 -17.23
CA PHE A 11 -1.27 -15.28 -17.27
C PHE A 11 0.07 -14.66 -17.59
N LEU A 12 1.13 -15.22 -17.02
CA LEU A 12 2.48 -14.77 -17.33
C LEU A 12 2.76 -15.05 -18.80
N ALA A 13 3.22 -14.04 -19.54
CA ALA A 13 3.50 -14.16 -20.95
C ALA A 13 4.77 -14.98 -21.20
N SER A 14 5.83 -14.75 -20.41
CA SER A 14 7.10 -15.48 -20.49
C SER A 14 7.69 -15.65 -19.10
N ILE A 15 8.37 -16.78 -18.86
CA ILE A 15 9.07 -17.04 -17.60
C ILE A 15 10.31 -16.14 -17.39
N TYR A 16 10.75 -15.44 -18.43
CA TYR A 16 11.94 -14.59 -18.42
C TYR A 16 11.63 -13.10 -18.20
N THR A 17 10.36 -12.71 -18.26
CA THR A 17 9.92 -11.31 -18.17
C THR A 17 8.72 -11.18 -17.24
N ASP A 18 8.61 -10.08 -16.51
CA ASP A 18 7.43 -9.80 -15.66
C ASP A 18 6.28 -9.16 -16.48
N GLU A 19 5.93 -9.82 -17.59
CA GLU A 19 4.87 -9.40 -18.52
C GLU A 19 3.72 -10.40 -18.47
N TYR A 20 2.49 -9.90 -18.57
CA TYR A 20 1.27 -10.69 -18.47
C TYR A 20 0.33 -10.42 -19.64
N PHE A 21 -0.41 -11.47 -20.02
CA PHE A 21 -1.62 -11.37 -20.81
C PHE A 21 -2.82 -11.23 -19.88
N LEU A 22 -3.69 -10.25 -20.14
CA LEU A 22 -5.02 -10.23 -19.52
C LEU A 22 -5.92 -11.27 -20.18
N SER A 23 -6.69 -11.97 -19.36
CA SER A 23 -7.57 -13.07 -19.78
C SER A 23 -8.92 -12.52 -20.22
N PRO A 24 -9.23 -12.44 -21.53
CA PRO A 24 -10.45 -11.81 -22.02
C PRO A 24 -11.73 -12.56 -21.61
N THR A 25 -11.60 -13.81 -21.18
CA THR A 25 -12.73 -14.66 -20.73
C THR A 25 -13.02 -14.53 -19.24
N SER A 26 -12.14 -13.93 -18.44
CA SER A 26 -12.33 -13.89 -16.98
C SER A 26 -13.03 -12.64 -16.49
N ALA A 27 -12.84 -11.52 -17.19
CA ALA A 27 -13.50 -10.26 -16.90
C ALA A 27 -13.55 -9.39 -18.15
N PHE A 28 -14.51 -8.48 -18.18
CA PHE A 28 -14.44 -7.30 -19.04
C PHE A 28 -13.54 -6.26 -18.37
N PHE A 29 -12.51 -5.80 -19.07
CA PHE A 29 -11.54 -4.85 -18.54
C PHE A 29 -11.71 -3.46 -19.16
N GLU A 30 -11.68 -2.47 -18.29
CA GLU A 30 -11.60 -1.05 -18.60
C GLU A 30 -10.32 -0.47 -17.95
N PHE A 31 -9.85 0.65 -18.48
CA PHE A 31 -8.58 1.26 -18.06
C PHE A 31 -8.78 2.75 -17.79
N ILE A 32 -8.45 3.19 -16.59
CA ILE A 32 -8.43 4.63 -16.23
C ILE A 32 -6.99 5.10 -16.37
N LYS A 33 -6.74 6.19 -17.09
CA LYS A 33 -5.38 6.77 -17.12
C LYS A 33 -4.91 7.12 -15.72
N GLU A 34 -3.62 6.91 -15.42
CA GLU A 34 -3.04 7.19 -14.10
C GLU A 34 -3.36 8.63 -13.60
N GLU A 35 -3.34 9.62 -14.51
CA GLU A 35 -3.68 11.03 -14.22
C GLU A 35 -5.14 11.28 -13.81
N ASP A 36 -6.05 10.34 -14.12
CA ASP A 36 -7.50 10.46 -13.92
C ASP A 36 -8.02 9.64 -12.75
N VAL A 37 -7.16 8.87 -12.07
CA VAL A 37 -7.52 7.95 -10.97
C VAL A 37 -8.30 8.64 -9.85
N GLU A 38 -7.94 9.87 -9.47
CA GLU A 38 -8.61 10.58 -8.36
C GLU A 38 -9.99 11.17 -8.74
N LYS A 39 -10.40 11.10 -10.01
CA LYS A 39 -11.72 11.58 -10.43
C LYS A 39 -12.81 10.65 -9.89
N VAL A 40 -13.92 11.24 -9.46
CA VAL A 40 -15.09 10.49 -8.97
C VAL A 40 -15.72 9.65 -10.07
N GLN A 41 -15.75 10.17 -11.30
CA GLN A 41 -16.23 9.46 -12.48
C GLN A 41 -15.25 9.67 -13.64
N PRO A 42 -14.13 8.93 -13.66
CA PRO A 42 -13.16 9.04 -14.73
C PRO A 42 -13.70 8.44 -16.03
N LYS A 43 -13.21 8.96 -17.15
CA LYS A 43 -13.39 8.30 -18.44
C LYS A 43 -12.53 7.04 -18.45
N THR A 44 -13.10 5.94 -18.90
CA THR A 44 -12.39 4.68 -19.12
C THR A 44 -12.05 4.49 -20.59
N LEU A 45 -10.99 3.73 -20.82
CA LEU A 45 -10.52 3.26 -22.10
C LEU A 45 -10.72 1.75 -22.19
N LEU A 46 -10.85 1.23 -23.40
CA LEU A 46 -10.84 -0.19 -23.71
C LEU A 46 -9.42 -0.69 -23.89
N ILE A 47 -9.24 -2.02 -23.86
CA ILE A 47 -7.93 -2.67 -24.04
C ILE A 47 -7.26 -2.34 -25.38
N SER A 48 -8.01 -1.96 -26.42
CA SER A 48 -7.49 -1.56 -27.73
C SER A 48 -7.00 -0.11 -27.78
N GLU A 49 -7.36 0.70 -26.78
CA GLU A 49 -7.07 2.14 -26.70
C GLU A 49 -5.88 2.45 -25.78
N ILE A 50 -5.36 1.46 -25.04
CA ILE A 50 -4.15 1.65 -24.23
C ILE A 50 -2.90 1.63 -25.11
N GLU A 51 -1.95 2.49 -24.75
CA GLU A 51 -0.72 2.70 -25.50
C GLU A 51 0.53 2.30 -24.69
N PRO A 52 1.55 1.69 -25.33
CA PRO A 52 2.81 1.35 -24.68
C PRO A 52 3.49 2.54 -24.00
N GLY A 53 4.16 2.28 -22.87
CA GLY A 53 4.84 3.29 -22.06
C GLY A 53 3.93 4.11 -21.15
N ASN A 54 2.60 3.94 -21.25
CA ASN A 54 1.63 4.61 -20.39
C ASN A 54 1.11 3.69 -19.28
N ARG A 55 0.54 4.32 -18.24
CA ARG A 55 0.01 3.64 -17.06
C ARG A 55 -1.48 3.83 -16.90
N TYR A 56 -2.13 2.79 -16.38
CA TYR A 56 -3.57 2.74 -16.21
C TYR A 56 -3.97 1.97 -14.96
N GLU A 57 -4.95 2.46 -14.22
CA GLU A 57 -5.64 1.66 -13.22
C GLU A 57 -6.60 0.69 -13.91
N LEU A 58 -6.56 -0.56 -13.46
CA LEU A 58 -7.42 -1.62 -13.95
C LEU A 58 -8.81 -1.54 -13.31
N VAL A 59 -9.83 -1.57 -14.15
CA VAL A 59 -11.23 -1.67 -13.75
C VAL A 59 -11.79 -2.96 -14.35
N CYS A 60 -12.50 -3.75 -13.56
CA CYS A 60 -13.05 -5.02 -14.01
C CYS A 60 -14.57 -5.08 -13.84
N THR A 61 -15.21 -5.78 -14.76
CA THR A 61 -16.59 -6.24 -14.64
C THR A 61 -16.59 -7.75 -14.80
N THR A 62 -17.17 -8.47 -13.85
CA THR A 62 -17.13 -9.95 -13.79
C THR A 62 -18.52 -10.53 -13.69
N GLU A 63 -18.67 -11.80 -14.09
CA GLU A 63 -19.93 -12.56 -13.96
C GLU A 63 -20.34 -12.76 -12.49
N ALA A 64 -19.39 -12.62 -11.55
CA ALA A 64 -19.64 -12.71 -10.12
C ALA A 64 -20.31 -11.45 -9.52
N GLY A 65 -20.69 -10.48 -10.37
CA GLY A 65 -21.45 -9.30 -9.97
C GLY A 65 -20.62 -8.06 -9.64
N LEU A 66 -19.30 -8.10 -9.85
CA LEU A 66 -18.50 -6.88 -9.85
C LEU A 66 -18.80 -6.10 -11.14
N VAL A 67 -19.24 -4.86 -11.01
CA VAL A 67 -19.57 -3.99 -12.16
C VAL A 67 -18.78 -2.71 -12.06
N ARG A 68 -17.92 -2.47 -13.06
CA ARG A 68 -16.95 -1.36 -13.09
C ARG A 68 -16.17 -1.20 -11.78
N TYR A 69 -15.75 -2.33 -11.21
CA TYR A 69 -15.02 -2.37 -9.96
C TYR A 69 -13.57 -1.93 -10.18
N ARG A 70 -13.16 -0.90 -9.45
CA ARG A 70 -11.79 -0.38 -9.47
C ARG A 70 -10.88 -1.30 -8.68
N MET A 71 -9.98 -2.01 -9.36
CA MET A 71 -9.08 -2.98 -8.72
C MET A 71 -8.06 -2.30 -7.80
N GLY A 72 -7.78 -1.02 -8.05
CA GLY A 72 -6.66 -0.29 -7.47
C GLY A 72 -5.31 -0.67 -8.10
N ASP A 73 -5.19 -1.79 -8.81
CA ASP A 73 -3.94 -2.16 -9.47
C ASP A 73 -3.67 -1.21 -10.65
N VAL A 74 -2.53 -0.52 -10.63
CA VAL A 74 -2.00 0.27 -11.73
C VAL A 74 -1.02 -0.58 -12.52
N ILE A 75 -1.28 -0.70 -13.80
CA ILE A 75 -0.51 -1.48 -14.75
C ILE A 75 0.22 -0.56 -15.74
N ASN A 76 1.36 -1.02 -16.25
CA ASN A 76 2.00 -0.43 -17.42
C ASN A 76 1.60 -1.24 -18.66
N CYS A 77 1.20 -0.58 -19.75
CA CYS A 77 1.25 -1.22 -21.06
C CYS A 77 2.71 -1.22 -21.51
N THR A 78 3.37 -2.38 -21.54
CA THR A 78 4.81 -2.42 -21.85
C THR A 78 5.04 -2.30 -23.34
N ARG A 79 4.34 -3.11 -24.12
CA ARG A 79 4.43 -3.22 -25.58
C ARG A 79 3.25 -4.03 -26.12
N PHE A 80 3.16 -4.14 -27.44
CA PHE A 80 2.29 -5.14 -28.08
C PHE A 80 3.08 -6.38 -28.45
N VAL A 81 2.41 -7.54 -28.50
CA VAL A 81 2.98 -8.75 -29.08
C VAL A 81 3.37 -8.49 -30.53
N SER A 82 4.56 -8.94 -30.90
CA SER A 82 5.13 -8.82 -32.24
C SER A 82 5.43 -10.20 -32.84
N ARG A 83 5.73 -10.26 -34.13
CA ARG A 83 6.19 -11.50 -34.79
C ARG A 83 7.57 -11.98 -34.32
N ALA A 84 8.34 -11.12 -33.63
CA ALA A 84 9.61 -11.52 -33.04
C ALA A 84 9.42 -12.30 -31.73
N ASP A 85 8.20 -12.31 -31.18
CA ASP A 85 7.85 -13.04 -29.98
C ASP A 85 7.36 -14.45 -30.33
N ASP A 86 7.93 -15.48 -29.68
CA ASP A 86 7.43 -16.87 -29.75
C ASP A 86 6.24 -17.12 -28.80
N LEU A 87 5.51 -16.06 -28.42
CA LEU A 87 4.49 -16.09 -27.38
C LEU A 87 3.11 -16.55 -27.89
N VAL A 88 2.72 -16.09 -29.08
CA VAL A 88 1.41 -16.38 -29.69
C VAL A 88 1.60 -16.55 -31.20
N PRO A 89 1.02 -17.58 -31.83
CA PRO A 89 1.07 -17.71 -33.28
C PRO A 89 0.29 -16.58 -33.95
N LEU A 90 1.01 -15.69 -34.65
CA LEU A 90 0.40 -14.58 -35.40
C LEU A 90 0.18 -14.95 -36.88
N PRO A 91 -0.87 -14.41 -37.53
CA PRO A 91 -1.11 -14.64 -38.96
C PRO A 91 0.10 -14.25 -39.84
N SER A 92 0.39 -15.11 -40.82
CA SER A 92 1.55 -14.96 -41.72
C SER A 92 1.41 -13.79 -42.69
N LYS A 93 0.18 -13.34 -42.99
CA LYS A 93 -0.08 -12.16 -43.83
C LYS A 93 -0.13 -10.91 -42.95
N PRO A 94 0.44 -9.77 -43.37
CA PRO A 94 0.30 -8.48 -42.69
C PRO A 94 -1.10 -7.88 -42.97
N VAL A 95 -2.13 -8.62 -42.59
CA VAL A 95 -3.41 -8.02 -42.22
C VAL A 95 -3.24 -7.63 -40.75
N ASP A 96 -3.65 -6.41 -40.40
CA ASP A 96 -3.41 -5.73 -39.12
C ASP A 96 -3.14 -6.69 -37.97
N ILE A 97 -1.90 -6.67 -37.46
CA ILE A 97 -1.55 -7.48 -36.28
C ILE A 97 -2.50 -7.04 -35.17
N PRO A 98 -3.25 -7.96 -34.54
CA PRO A 98 -4.12 -7.58 -33.43
C PRO A 98 -3.26 -6.91 -32.35
N ARG A 99 -3.68 -5.73 -31.89
CA ARG A 99 -3.02 -4.99 -30.80
C ARG A 99 -3.23 -5.76 -29.50
N ILE A 100 -2.42 -6.78 -29.26
CA ILE A 100 -2.45 -7.59 -28.03
C ILE A 100 -1.46 -6.95 -27.06
N PRO A 101 -1.92 -6.19 -26.04
CA PRO A 101 -1.02 -5.57 -25.09
C PRO A 101 -0.44 -6.60 -24.15
N LEU A 102 0.87 -6.45 -23.90
CA LEU A 102 1.55 -7.03 -22.77
C LEU A 102 1.58 -5.98 -21.67
N ILE A 103 1.30 -6.42 -20.44
CA ILE A 103 1.22 -5.53 -19.28
C ILE A 103 2.15 -6.00 -18.18
N SER A 104 2.62 -5.06 -17.37
CA SER A 104 3.26 -5.37 -16.09
C SER A 104 2.51 -4.67 -14.96
N ILE A 105 2.54 -5.24 -13.77
CA ILE A 105 1.95 -4.60 -12.60
C ILE A 105 2.94 -3.54 -12.11
N ALA A 106 2.52 -2.27 -12.09
CA ALA A 106 3.36 -1.19 -11.61
C ALA A 106 3.28 -1.06 -10.09
N TYR A 107 2.06 -0.92 -9.56
CA TYR A 107 1.76 -0.78 -8.13
C TYR A 107 0.26 -0.93 -7.91
N ARG A 108 -0.21 -0.89 -6.65
CA ARG A 108 -1.64 -0.82 -6.30
C ARG A 108 -1.91 0.49 -5.57
N ILE A 109 -2.89 1.25 -6.04
CA ILE A 109 -3.50 2.40 -5.37
C ILE A 109 -3.98 1.95 -4.01
N GLY A 110 -3.49 2.63 -2.97
CA GLY A 110 -3.41 2.07 -1.62
C GLY A 110 -1.98 1.74 -1.18
N SER A 111 -0.95 2.27 -1.86
CA SER A 111 0.39 2.44 -1.30
C SER A 111 0.27 3.11 0.07
N LEU A 112 0.94 2.53 1.06
CA LEU A 112 0.82 2.97 2.45
C LEU A 112 1.50 4.32 2.66
N LEU A 113 2.66 4.50 2.04
CA LEU A 113 3.41 5.74 1.98
C LEU A 113 3.58 6.09 0.50
N ASP A 114 3.04 7.25 0.08
CA ASP A 114 3.20 7.81 -1.27
C ASP A 114 2.91 9.34 -1.30
N ILE A 115 3.90 10.20 -1.01
CA ILE A 115 3.78 11.67 -1.02
C ILE A 115 4.50 12.25 -2.25
N LEU A 116 5.67 11.72 -2.60
CA LEU A 116 6.53 12.18 -3.69
C LEU A 116 6.80 11.09 -4.75
N GLY A 117 5.99 10.02 -4.75
CA GLY A 117 6.19 8.84 -5.60
C GLY A 117 7.05 7.74 -4.96
N GLU A 118 7.53 7.93 -3.73
CA GLU A 118 8.23 6.93 -2.92
C GLU A 118 7.25 5.89 -2.37
N LYS A 119 6.86 4.97 -3.26
CA LYS A 119 5.86 3.94 -2.94
C LYS A 119 6.42 2.94 -1.93
N THR A 120 5.86 2.95 -0.73
CA THR A 120 6.06 1.90 0.28
C THR A 120 4.74 1.18 0.53
N ASN A 121 4.72 -0.14 0.36
CA ASN A 121 3.53 -0.95 0.62
C ASN A 121 3.45 -1.42 2.09
N GLU A 122 2.31 -1.98 2.50
CA GLU A 122 2.10 -2.49 3.86
C GLU A 122 3.14 -3.54 4.27
N GLN A 123 3.50 -4.45 3.37
CA GLN A 123 4.47 -5.52 3.68
C GLN A 123 5.86 -4.96 3.96
N GLN A 124 6.31 -4.00 3.17
CA GLN A 124 7.60 -3.31 3.37
C GLN A 124 7.59 -2.56 4.70
N MET A 125 6.50 -1.87 5.02
CA MET A 125 6.37 -1.17 6.30
C MET A 125 6.34 -2.14 7.49
N MET A 126 5.55 -3.21 7.41
CA MET A 126 5.48 -4.25 8.43
C MET A 126 6.84 -4.90 8.65
N ASN A 127 7.60 -5.16 7.57
CA ASN A 127 8.96 -5.69 7.68
C ASN A 127 9.91 -4.69 8.34
N ALA A 128 9.82 -3.40 8.01
CA ALA A 128 10.61 -2.35 8.65
C ALA A 128 10.33 -2.27 10.16
N LEU A 129 9.05 -2.28 10.55
CA LEU A 129 8.64 -2.29 11.96
C LEU A 129 9.13 -3.55 12.69
N LYS A 130 8.98 -4.74 12.07
CA LYS A 130 9.49 -6.00 12.65
C LYS A 130 10.99 -5.94 12.86
N GLN A 131 11.74 -5.36 11.92
CA GLN A 131 13.17 -5.17 12.08
C GLN A 131 13.49 -4.19 13.21
N THR A 132 12.73 -3.10 13.37
CA THR A 132 12.86 -2.19 14.51
C THR A 132 12.66 -2.92 15.84
N ILE A 133 11.57 -3.70 15.96
CA ILE A 133 11.31 -4.52 17.16
C ILE A 133 12.45 -5.52 17.41
N TYR A 134 12.96 -6.16 16.37
CA TYR A 134 14.06 -7.11 16.49
C TYR A 134 15.34 -6.45 17.03
N GLU A 135 15.67 -5.23 16.60
CA GLU A 135 16.81 -4.49 17.16
C GLU A 135 16.56 -4.07 18.62
N TRP A 136 15.34 -3.67 18.99
CA TRP A 136 14.98 -3.40 20.39
C TRP A 136 15.12 -4.65 21.27
N ARG A 137 14.74 -5.83 20.77
CA ARG A 137 14.91 -7.10 21.50
C ARG A 137 16.38 -7.42 21.79
N LYS A 138 17.29 -7.16 20.83
CA LYS A 138 18.73 -7.32 21.07
C LYS A 138 19.25 -6.42 22.20
N GLN A 139 18.59 -5.28 22.42
CA GLN A 139 18.92 -4.35 23.50
C GLN A 139 18.25 -4.73 24.83
N GLY A 140 17.56 -5.88 24.90
CA GLY A 140 16.91 -6.38 26.11
C GLY A 140 15.44 -5.92 26.28
N ILE A 141 14.84 -5.31 25.26
CA ILE A 141 13.46 -4.83 25.30
C ILE A 141 12.51 -5.90 24.77
N SER A 142 11.71 -6.53 25.65
CA SER A 142 10.76 -7.58 25.28
C SER A 142 9.39 -7.00 24.90
N VAL A 143 9.27 -6.58 23.65
CA VAL A 143 8.02 -6.09 23.03
C VAL A 143 7.78 -6.73 21.66
N ASP A 144 6.53 -6.70 21.22
CA ASP A 144 6.10 -7.05 19.86
C ASP A 144 5.10 -6.02 19.32
N ILE A 145 4.87 -6.04 18.01
CA ILE A 145 3.86 -5.23 17.34
C ILE A 145 2.49 -5.79 17.69
N CYS A 146 1.62 -4.96 18.27
CA CYS A 146 0.21 -5.27 18.36
C CYS A 146 -0.49 -4.91 17.06
N ASP A 147 -0.41 -3.63 16.66
CA ASP A 147 -0.96 -3.15 15.39
C ASP A 147 -0.38 -1.78 14.99
N PHE A 148 -0.61 -1.33 13.76
CA PHE A 148 -0.20 0.00 13.31
C PHE A 148 -1.12 0.62 12.26
N THR A 149 -1.10 1.95 12.16
CA THR A 149 -1.73 2.71 11.07
C THR A 149 -0.87 3.93 10.72
N THR A 150 -1.07 4.51 9.54
CA THR A 150 -0.29 5.64 9.04
C THR A 150 -1.18 6.72 8.49
N TYR A 151 -0.65 7.93 8.36
CA TYR A 151 -1.22 8.94 7.50
C TYR A 151 -0.14 9.93 7.02
N PRO A 152 -0.32 10.55 5.84
CA PRO A 152 0.58 11.59 5.34
C PRO A 152 0.22 12.93 5.98
N LYS A 153 1.20 13.58 6.62
CA LYS A 153 1.08 14.94 7.15
C LYS A 153 1.53 15.96 6.11
N LEU A 154 0.59 16.36 5.26
CA LEU A 154 0.82 17.22 4.10
C LEU A 154 0.86 18.72 4.42
N ASP A 155 0.28 19.11 5.56
CA ASP A 155 0.27 20.49 6.06
C ASP A 155 1.59 20.90 6.74
N ALA A 156 2.53 19.96 6.91
CA ALA A 156 3.87 20.21 7.40
C ALA A 156 4.86 20.50 6.26
N PHE A 157 5.92 21.26 6.55
CA PHE A 157 6.99 21.53 5.60
C PHE A 157 8.38 21.17 6.17
N PRO A 158 9.12 20.23 5.55
CA PRO A 158 8.69 19.34 4.46
C PRO A 158 7.60 18.33 4.90
N PRO A 159 6.74 17.88 3.97
CA PRO A 159 5.69 16.90 4.28
C PRO A 159 6.32 15.58 4.74
N HIS A 160 5.65 14.84 5.61
CA HIS A 160 6.20 13.60 6.17
C HIS A 160 5.09 12.63 6.56
N TYR A 161 5.47 11.41 6.93
CA TYR A 161 4.52 10.42 7.42
C TYR A 161 4.45 10.39 8.93
N VAL A 162 3.24 10.17 9.44
CA VAL A 162 3.00 9.81 10.82
C VAL A 162 2.57 8.36 10.87
N ILE A 163 3.16 7.61 11.79
CA ILE A 163 2.88 6.20 12.02
C ILE A 163 2.43 6.07 13.48
N PHE A 164 1.23 5.55 13.69
CA PHE A 164 0.77 5.16 15.02
C PHE A 164 1.04 3.68 15.23
N LEU A 165 1.73 3.33 16.32
CA LEU A 165 2.19 1.99 16.61
C LEU A 165 1.73 1.56 18.00
N GLU A 166 0.94 0.50 18.07
CA GLU A 166 0.59 -0.16 19.34
C GLU A 166 1.53 -1.34 19.58
N LEU A 167 2.08 -1.43 20.80
CA LEU A 167 2.99 -2.49 21.21
C LEU A 167 2.32 -3.43 22.23
N ILE A 168 2.78 -4.68 22.27
CA ILE A 168 2.40 -5.68 23.26
C ILE A 168 3.65 -6.31 23.91
N CYS A 169 3.57 -6.66 25.19
CA CYS A 169 4.61 -7.46 25.86
C CYS A 169 4.52 -8.92 25.38
N GLU A 170 5.64 -9.55 25.04
CA GLU A 170 5.67 -10.97 24.61
C GLU A 170 5.08 -11.90 25.67
N GLN A 171 5.25 -11.57 26.96
CA GLN A 171 4.73 -12.35 28.09
C GLN A 171 3.28 -12.00 28.46
N ARG A 172 2.54 -11.25 27.61
CA ARG A 172 1.21 -10.70 27.92
C ARG A 172 1.15 -9.89 29.22
N CYS A 173 2.30 -9.40 29.66
CA CYS A 173 2.44 -8.47 30.76
C CYS A 173 2.06 -7.04 30.32
N LYS A 174 1.78 -6.12 31.25
CA LYS A 174 1.68 -4.70 30.87
C LYS A 174 3.10 -4.18 30.60
N ILE A 175 3.30 -3.52 29.46
CA ILE A 175 4.53 -2.75 29.23
C ILE A 175 4.52 -1.60 30.24
N ASP A 176 5.63 -1.40 30.94
CA ASP A 176 5.76 -0.32 31.90
C ASP A 176 5.66 1.04 31.20
N ASP A 177 4.97 2.00 31.82
CA ASP A 177 4.74 3.32 31.23
C ASP A 177 6.06 4.08 31.04
N GLN A 178 7.05 3.86 31.93
CA GLN A 178 8.37 4.44 31.77
C GLN A 178 9.11 3.83 30.58
N GLN A 179 9.04 2.51 30.40
CA GLN A 179 9.62 1.83 29.24
C GLN A 179 8.99 2.32 27.92
N LEU A 180 7.66 2.52 27.87
CA LEU A 180 6.99 3.08 26.70
C LEU A 180 7.44 4.51 26.40
N ARG A 181 7.60 5.35 27.43
CA ARG A 181 8.15 6.72 27.26
C ARG A 181 9.58 6.70 26.72
N ASP A 182 10.41 5.78 27.20
CA ASP A 182 11.80 5.66 26.74
C ASP A 182 11.87 5.14 25.30
N LEU A 183 11.03 4.17 24.94
CA LEU A 183 10.87 3.72 23.56
C LEU A 183 10.38 4.84 22.63
N GLN A 184 9.42 5.65 23.06
CA GLN A 184 8.91 6.78 22.28
C GLN A 184 10.00 7.79 21.91
N LYS A 185 11.03 7.99 22.75
CA LYS A 185 12.15 8.90 22.48
C LYS A 185 13.01 8.45 21.30
N ILE A 186 13.12 7.14 21.08
CA ILE A 186 13.94 6.55 20.01
C ILE A 186 13.12 6.07 18.80
N ALA A 187 11.79 5.96 18.95
CA ALA A 187 10.92 5.38 17.92
C ALA A 187 11.04 6.06 16.56
N ASN A 188 11.11 7.39 16.51
CA ASN A 188 11.23 8.11 15.24
C ASN A 188 12.49 7.71 14.46
N SER A 189 13.65 7.76 15.10
CA SER A 189 14.93 7.48 14.43
C SER A 189 15.08 6.01 14.06
N GLU A 190 14.69 5.11 14.96
CA GLU A 190 14.84 3.66 14.76
C GLU A 190 13.87 3.12 13.68
N VAL A 191 12.63 3.64 13.62
CA VAL A 191 11.70 3.28 12.54
C VAL A 191 12.14 3.91 11.22
N GLU A 192 12.52 5.18 11.19
CA GLU A 192 13.05 5.85 9.98
C GLU A 192 14.22 5.07 9.39
N GLN A 193 15.17 4.62 10.23
CA GLN A 193 16.32 3.87 9.77
C GLN A 193 15.91 2.59 9.02
N GLN A 194 14.93 1.84 9.52
CA GLN A 194 14.48 0.61 8.87
C GLN A 194 13.63 0.89 7.63
N VAL A 195 12.81 1.95 7.61
CA VAL A 195 12.07 2.36 6.42
C VAL A 195 13.02 2.80 5.30
N CYS A 196 14.06 3.58 5.61
CA CYS A 196 15.10 3.96 4.65
C CYS A 196 15.86 2.76 4.08
N LYS A 197 16.10 1.71 4.88
CA LYS A 197 16.70 0.45 4.40
C LYS A 197 15.76 -0.35 3.51
N ALA A 198 14.45 -0.32 3.81
CA ALA A 198 13.43 -1.06 3.08
C ALA A 198 13.06 -0.39 1.74
N ASN A 199 13.28 0.92 1.61
CA ASN A 199 12.95 1.69 0.40
C ASN A 199 14.01 2.77 0.09
N GLU A 200 14.80 2.52 -0.94
CA GLU A 200 15.88 3.41 -1.38
C GLU A 200 15.36 4.74 -1.96
N ILE A 201 14.16 4.74 -2.57
CA ILE A 201 13.52 5.96 -3.09
C ILE A 201 13.09 6.84 -1.91
N TYR A 202 12.49 6.23 -0.87
CA TYR A 202 12.15 6.93 0.37
C TYR A 202 13.40 7.55 1.01
N SER A 203 14.47 6.76 1.13
CA SER A 203 15.77 7.22 1.63
C SER A 203 16.30 8.40 0.82
N THR A 204 16.22 8.32 -0.52
CA THR A 204 16.63 9.41 -1.41
C THR A 204 15.82 10.68 -1.16
N CYS A 205 14.48 10.59 -1.10
CA CYS A 205 13.57 11.71 -0.82
C CYS A 205 13.85 12.37 0.54
N ARG A 206 14.19 11.57 1.56
CA ARG A 206 14.64 12.05 2.88
C ARG A 206 15.98 12.77 2.82
N ASN A 207 16.96 12.21 2.12
CA ASN A 207 18.31 12.76 1.99
C ASN A 207 18.32 14.11 1.26
N ILE A 208 17.52 14.25 0.20
CA ILE A 208 17.35 15.52 -0.53
C ILE A 208 16.36 16.48 0.16
N LYS A 209 15.87 16.13 1.37
CA LYS A 209 14.97 16.95 2.21
C LYS A 209 13.64 17.32 1.56
N LYS A 210 13.21 16.60 0.51
CA LYS A 210 11.86 16.77 -0.04
C LYS A 210 10.80 16.16 0.87
N LEU A 211 11.16 15.07 1.56
CA LEU A 211 10.36 14.45 2.60
C LEU A 211 10.96 14.80 3.97
N GLY A 212 10.13 15.17 4.93
CA GLY A 212 10.51 15.40 6.32
C GLY A 212 10.71 14.10 7.11
N PRO A 213 11.28 14.19 8.32
CA PRO A 213 11.44 13.02 9.16
C PRO A 213 10.10 12.40 9.51
N LEU A 214 10.01 11.07 9.45
CA LEU A 214 8.80 10.41 9.91
C LEU A 214 8.60 10.63 11.41
N THR A 215 7.34 10.60 11.83
CA THR A 215 6.96 10.62 13.23
C THR A 215 6.31 9.30 13.59
N CYS A 216 6.96 8.50 14.41
CA CYS A 216 6.40 7.29 15.00
C CYS A 216 5.82 7.62 16.38
N ILE A 217 4.52 7.44 16.55
CA ILE A 217 3.79 7.71 17.78
C ILE A 217 3.32 6.38 18.37
N LEU A 218 3.89 6.03 19.51
CA LEU A 218 3.41 4.93 20.32
C LEU A 218 2.05 5.31 20.93
N VAL A 219 1.10 4.39 20.88
CA VAL A 219 -0.23 4.54 21.46
C VAL A 219 -0.45 3.56 22.60
N ARG A 220 -1.41 3.87 23.48
CA ARG A 220 -1.74 3.03 24.64
C ARG A 220 -2.25 1.66 24.20
N SER A 221 -2.02 0.65 25.03
CA SER A 221 -2.58 -0.69 24.80
C SER A 221 -4.11 -0.65 24.78
N GLY A 222 -4.72 -1.29 23.79
CA GLY A 222 -6.15 -1.31 23.53
C GLY A 222 -6.66 -0.18 22.65
N THR A 223 -5.78 0.67 22.10
CA THR A 223 -6.18 1.78 21.22
C THR A 223 -6.84 1.25 19.95
N PHE A 224 -6.20 0.28 19.27
CA PHE A 224 -6.73 -0.26 18.02
C PHE A 224 -8.00 -1.09 18.23
N SER A 225 -8.10 -1.84 19.33
CA SER A 225 -9.32 -2.59 19.65
C SER A 225 -10.50 -1.67 19.99
N THR A 226 -10.22 -0.55 20.67
CA THR A 226 -11.22 0.50 20.94
C THR A 226 -11.66 1.19 19.66
N PHE A 227 -10.72 1.52 18.77
CA PHE A 227 -11.02 2.10 17.46
C PHE A 227 -11.92 1.17 16.63
N LEU A 228 -11.54 -0.11 16.54
CA LEU A 228 -12.32 -1.10 15.81
C LEU A 228 -13.74 -1.24 16.37
N ARG A 229 -13.90 -1.27 17.70
CA ARG A 229 -15.21 -1.33 18.34
C ARG A 229 -16.07 -0.12 17.98
N LYS A 230 -15.49 1.08 17.92
CA LYS A 230 -16.17 2.32 17.53
C LYS A 230 -16.63 2.25 16.06
N GLU A 231 -15.79 1.78 15.15
CA GLU A 231 -16.14 1.66 13.72
C GLU A 231 -17.24 0.62 13.47
N LEU A 232 -17.26 -0.47 14.23
CA LEU A 232 -18.34 -1.47 14.18
C LEU A 232 -19.67 -0.88 14.68
N LEU A 233 -19.65 -0.13 15.78
CA LEU A 233 -20.86 0.50 16.34
C LEU A 233 -21.41 1.60 15.43
N ASN A 234 -20.56 2.31 14.70
CA ASN A 234 -20.94 3.35 13.75
C ASN A 234 -21.44 2.79 12.39
N GLY A 235 -21.49 1.46 12.23
CA GLY A 235 -21.94 0.81 11.00
C GLY A 235 -20.98 0.98 9.81
N ARG A 236 -19.76 1.46 10.05
CA ARG A 236 -18.74 1.71 9.01
C ARG A 236 -17.92 0.46 8.67
N ALA A 237 -18.05 -0.62 9.45
CA ALA A 237 -17.32 -1.86 9.25
C ALA A 237 -18.25 -3.08 9.28
N ASN A 238 -18.14 -3.97 8.29
CA ASN A 238 -18.74 -5.30 8.30
C ASN A 238 -17.75 -6.29 8.94
N LEU A 239 -18.22 -7.14 9.86
CA LEU A 239 -17.39 -8.12 10.59
C LEU A 239 -16.56 -9.03 9.67
N ALA A 240 -17.03 -9.29 8.44
CA ALA A 240 -16.35 -10.13 7.45
C ALA A 240 -15.22 -9.43 6.67
N GLN A 241 -15.07 -8.10 6.80
CA GLN A 241 -14.12 -7.29 6.01
C GLN A 241 -13.10 -6.53 6.89
N ILE A 242 -12.96 -6.89 8.17
CA ILE A 242 -12.04 -6.18 9.08
C ILE A 242 -10.59 -6.49 8.72
N LYS A 243 -10.01 -5.66 7.85
CA LYS A 243 -8.57 -5.40 7.85
C LYS A 243 -8.34 -4.10 8.63
N PRO A 244 -7.31 -4.01 9.49
CA PRO A 244 -6.95 -2.75 10.12
C PRO A 244 -6.73 -1.68 9.06
N TYR A 245 -7.30 -0.48 9.25
CA TYR A 245 -7.06 0.65 8.34
C TYR A 245 -5.59 1.01 8.42
N ARG A 246 -4.81 0.65 7.40
CA ARG A 246 -3.38 0.97 7.38
C ARG A 246 -3.12 2.44 7.06
N LEU A 247 -4.03 3.09 6.35
CA LEU A 247 -3.94 4.50 5.96
C LEU A 247 -5.19 5.25 6.43
N LEU A 248 -5.03 6.18 7.37
CA LEU A 248 -6.10 7.07 7.83
C LEU A 248 -6.31 8.21 6.85
N LYS A 249 -7.57 8.56 6.60
CA LYS A 249 -7.96 9.64 5.67
C LYS A 249 -8.67 10.80 6.35
N ASN A 250 -9.42 10.54 7.43
CA ASN A 250 -10.30 11.52 8.04
C ASN A 250 -9.68 12.10 9.31
N GLU A 251 -9.84 13.40 9.52
CA GLU A 251 -9.27 14.11 10.68
C GLU A 251 -9.75 13.55 12.02
N HIS A 252 -11.02 13.15 12.12
CA HIS A 252 -11.57 12.57 13.34
C HIS A 252 -10.85 11.27 13.75
N ASP A 253 -10.49 10.43 12.77
CA ASP A 253 -9.83 9.15 13.05
C ASP A 253 -8.36 9.40 13.40
N ILE A 254 -7.71 10.33 12.69
CA ILE A 254 -6.35 10.79 13.01
C ILE A 254 -6.30 11.36 14.44
N GLN A 255 -7.26 12.22 14.80
CA GLN A 255 -7.33 12.82 16.13
C GLN A 255 -7.55 11.78 17.23
N PHE A 256 -8.38 10.76 16.98
CA PHE A 256 -8.55 9.65 17.92
C PHE A 256 -7.21 8.98 18.27
N PHE A 257 -6.33 8.75 17.30
CA PHE A 257 -5.01 8.17 17.58
C PHE A 257 -4.08 9.15 18.30
N TYR A 258 -4.15 10.45 17.98
CA TYR A 258 -3.41 11.47 18.73
C TYR A 258 -3.82 11.56 20.20
N ASP A 259 -5.12 11.45 20.49
CA ASP A 259 -5.65 11.49 21.85
C ASP A 259 -5.22 10.27 22.67
N ASN A 260 -4.84 9.17 22.01
CA ASN A 260 -4.41 7.92 22.63
C ASN A 260 -2.87 7.72 22.61
N LYS A 261 -2.10 8.74 22.24
CA LYS A 261 -0.64 8.68 22.31
C LYS A 261 -0.14 8.52 23.75
N ILE A 262 1.08 8.00 23.89
CA ILE A 262 1.78 7.99 25.18
C ILE A 262 2.19 9.42 25.54
N ASP A 263 1.81 9.89 26.73
CA ASP A 263 2.22 11.19 27.24
C ASP A 263 3.72 11.17 27.57
N THR A 264 4.49 11.96 26.83
CA THR A 264 5.92 12.16 27.09
C THR A 264 6.17 13.24 28.14
N SER A 265 5.14 14.03 28.48
CA SER A 265 5.18 15.11 29.47
C SER A 265 4.58 14.67 30.79
N SER A 266 5.40 14.08 31.67
CA SER A 266 5.24 14.05 33.14
C SER A 266 6.55 13.58 33.80
N CYS A 267 7.23 14.55 34.42
CA CYS A 267 8.29 14.54 35.45
C CYS A 267 9.29 13.37 35.53
#